data_AF-A0A3D4FII7-F1
#
_entry.id   AF-A0A3D4FII7-F1
#
_cell.length_a   1.000
_cell.length_b   1.000
_cell.length_c   1.000
_cell.angle_alpha   90.00
_cell.angle_beta   90.00
_cell.angle_gamma   90.00
#
_symmetry.space_group_name_H-M   'P 1'
#
loop_
_entity.id
_entity.type
_entity.pdbx_description
1 polymer ?
#
loop_
_entity_poly.entity_id
_entity_poly.type
_entity_poly.pdbx_seq_one_letter_code
_entity_poly.pdbx_strand_id
1 'polypeptide(L)'
;AFYISVRATISTFPAIIGDSYYNEWKGKYKTDKWRRIIYEEVKFEPVVKSIVHKDETKEEVVQEGYTEKIAKLHEDYNPDEEYTPREQRKEFDAVGMLGKILVQDDGTCVVGGYCLSNDEGIATNAPTGYKVMERVEKDIVMISFHQSNWTQEQLRKLYNLIGTV
;
A
#
# COMPACT_ATOMS: atom_id res chain seq x y z
N ALA A 1 17.95 -11.84 -19.11
CA ALA A 1 16.52 -12.17 -19.01
C ALA A 1 16.07 -11.86 -17.60
N PHE A 2 15.19 -10.87 -17.41
CA PHE A 2 14.62 -10.56 -16.10
C PHE A 2 13.42 -11.48 -15.89
N TYR A 3 13.57 -12.50 -15.03
CA TYR A 3 12.46 -13.34 -14.60
C TYR A 3 11.85 -12.67 -13.36
N ILE A 4 10.62 -12.17 -13.48
CA ILE A 4 9.83 -11.72 -12.32
C ILE A 4 9.00 -12.92 -11.88
N SER A 5 9.36 -13.52 -10.75
CA SER A 5 8.52 -14.51 -10.05
C SER A 5 7.69 -13.76 -9.01
N VAL A 6 6.50 -13.27 -9.38
CA VAL A 6 5.58 -12.70 -8.40
C VAL A 6 4.91 -13.86 -7.66
N ARG A 7 5.21 -14.00 -6.37
CA ARG A 7 4.46 -14.85 -5.45
C ARG A 7 3.76 -13.93 -4.45
N ALA A 8 2.49 -14.19 -4.19
CA ALA A 8 1.61 -13.37 -3.37
C ALA A 8 0.58 -14.27 -2.68
N THR A 9 0.03 -13.81 -1.56
CA THR A 9 -1.08 -14.47 -0.85
C THR A 9 -2.15 -13.45 -0.53
N ILE A 10 -3.42 -13.85 -0.53
CA ILE A 10 -4.48 -12.98 -0.01
C ILE A 10 -4.31 -12.92 1.52
N SER A 11 -4.37 -11.72 2.09
CA SER A 11 -4.22 -11.48 3.52
C SER A 11 -5.53 -10.96 4.09
N THR A 12 -6.09 -11.67 5.06
CA THR A 12 -7.30 -11.26 5.77
C THR A 12 -7.03 -10.22 6.86
N PHE A 13 -5.77 -10.09 7.30
CA PHE A 13 -5.37 -9.18 8.38
C PHE A 13 -4.07 -8.42 8.07
N PRO A 14 -4.08 -7.55 7.04
CA PRO A 14 -2.92 -6.72 6.72
C PRO A 14 -2.70 -5.62 7.78
N ALA A 15 -1.46 -5.48 8.26
CA ALA A 15 -1.10 -4.39 9.16
C ALA A 15 -0.84 -3.06 8.43
N ILE A 16 -0.30 -3.13 7.21
CA ILE A 16 -0.02 -1.97 6.35
C ILE A 16 -0.57 -2.28 4.96
N ILE A 17 -1.46 -1.41 4.46
CA ILE A 17 -2.05 -1.51 3.13
C ILE A 17 -1.56 -0.31 2.30
N GLY A 18 -0.96 -0.61 1.14
CA GLY A 18 -0.67 0.38 0.12
C GLY A 18 -1.70 0.36 -1.02
N ASP A 19 -1.72 1.40 -1.84
CA ASP A 19 -2.58 1.49 -3.04
C ASP A 19 -4.09 1.30 -2.76
N SER A 20 -4.57 1.60 -1.55
CA SER A 20 -5.96 1.38 -1.14
C SER A 20 -6.94 2.41 -1.73
N TYR A 21 -6.48 3.65 -1.95
CA TYR A 21 -7.33 4.76 -2.39
C TYR A 21 -8.59 4.87 -1.52
N TYR A 22 -8.40 4.98 -0.21
CA TYR A 22 -9.48 4.91 0.77
C TYR A 22 -10.51 6.05 0.63
N ASN A 23 -10.06 7.29 0.43
CA ASN A 23 -10.96 8.46 0.41
C ASN A 23 -11.20 9.05 -0.98
N GLU A 24 -10.36 8.72 -1.96
CA GLU A 24 -10.34 9.44 -3.23
C GLU A 24 -10.16 8.47 -4.39
N TRP A 25 -10.82 8.77 -5.50
CA TRP A 25 -10.65 8.02 -6.72
C TRP A 25 -9.19 8.00 -7.16
N LYS A 26 -8.71 6.81 -7.56
CA LYS A 26 -7.34 6.59 -8.02
C LYS A 26 -6.85 7.61 -9.05
N GLY A 27 -7.72 8.02 -9.95
CA GLY A 27 -7.43 8.93 -11.05
C GLY A 27 -7.64 10.41 -10.74
N LYS A 28 -7.94 10.79 -9.48
CA LYS A 28 -8.35 12.16 -9.14
C LYS A 28 -7.35 13.23 -9.59
N TYR A 29 -6.05 12.96 -9.42
CA TYR A 29 -4.99 13.92 -9.76
C TYR A 29 -4.21 13.52 -11.01
N LYS A 30 -3.74 14.53 -11.75
CA LYS A 30 -2.84 14.35 -12.88
C LYS A 30 -1.48 13.85 -12.36
N THR A 31 -0.97 12.80 -13.00
CA THR A 31 0.30 12.19 -12.61
C THR A 31 1.29 12.17 -13.76
N ASP A 32 2.58 12.12 -13.44
CA ASP A 32 3.64 11.92 -14.42
C ASP A 32 3.82 10.44 -14.80
N LYS A 33 4.80 10.14 -15.67
CA LYS A 33 5.12 8.77 -16.10
C LYS A 33 5.52 7.81 -14.96
N TRP A 34 5.83 8.33 -13.77
CA TRP A 34 6.18 7.57 -12.57
C TRP A 34 5.04 7.53 -11.55
N ARG A 35 3.83 7.99 -11.93
CA ARG A 35 2.64 8.10 -11.06
C ARG A 35 2.77 9.08 -9.91
N ARG A 36 3.69 10.05 -10.00
CA ARG A 36 3.80 11.13 -9.00
C ARG A 36 2.80 12.23 -9.34
N ILE A 37 2.13 12.78 -8.31
CA ILE A 37 1.16 13.87 -8.48
C ILE A 37 1.87 15.12 -8.98
N ILE A 38 1.27 15.78 -9.97
CA ILE A 38 1.71 17.07 -10.50
C ILE A 38 1.01 18.19 -9.73
N TYR A 39 1.80 19.15 -9.22
CA TYR A 39 1.30 20.31 -8.48
C TYR A 39 1.45 21.58 -9.32
N GLU A 40 0.57 22.55 -9.09
CA GLU A 40 0.64 23.90 -9.64
C GLU A 40 0.62 24.96 -8.52
N GLU A 41 1.29 26.08 -8.76
CA GLU A 41 1.30 27.21 -7.84
C GLU A 41 0.15 28.15 -8.20
N VAL A 42 -0.76 28.36 -7.26
CA VAL A 42 -1.90 29.27 -7.40
C VAL A 42 -1.74 30.43 -6.43
N LYS A 43 -1.92 31.64 -6.97
CA LYS A 43 -1.90 32.87 -6.19
C LYS A 43 -3.33 33.23 -5.82
N PHE A 44 -3.57 33.38 -4.53
CA PHE A 44 -4.84 33.83 -3.97
C PHE A 44 -4.72 35.32 -3.66
N GLU A 45 -5.67 36.10 -4.19
CA GLU A 45 -5.75 37.53 -3.93
C GLU A 45 -6.23 37.80 -2.48
N PRO A 46 -5.81 38.92 -1.87
CA PRO A 46 -6.24 39.28 -0.52
C PRO A 46 -7.76 39.47 -0.44
N VAL A 47 -8.37 39.03 0.65
CA VAL A 47 -9.79 39.24 0.93
C VAL A 47 -9.94 40.55 1.71
N VAL A 48 -10.57 41.54 1.08
CA VAL A 48 -10.82 42.86 1.65
C VAL A 48 -12.30 42.98 2.00
N LYS A 49 -12.63 43.45 3.21
CA LYS A 49 -14.00 43.81 3.58
C LYS A 49 -14.12 45.31 3.71
N SER A 50 -15.13 45.87 3.05
CA SER A 50 -15.50 47.27 3.18
C SER A 50 -16.36 47.46 4.42
N ILE A 51 -15.87 48.18 5.42
CA ILE A 51 -16.61 48.55 6.62
C ILE A 51 -17.05 50.01 6.46
N VAL A 52 -18.37 50.23 6.44
CA VAL A 52 -18.95 51.59 6.39
C VAL A 52 -19.13 52.09 7.82
N HIS A 53 -18.52 53.22 8.15
CA HIS A 53 -18.68 53.87 9.45
C HIS A 53 -18.96 55.36 9.26
N LYS A 54 -20.19 55.80 9.61
CA LYS A 54 -20.61 57.22 9.68
C LYS A 54 -20.14 58.07 8.49
N ASP A 55 -20.50 57.65 7.28
CA ASP A 55 -20.22 58.32 5.99
C ASP A 55 -18.81 58.13 5.40
N GLU A 56 -17.92 57.37 6.05
CA GLU A 56 -16.65 56.93 5.47
C GLU A 56 -16.66 55.41 5.22
N THR A 57 -16.29 54.99 4.01
CA THR A 57 -16.04 53.57 3.69
C THR A 57 -14.56 53.28 3.92
N LYS A 58 -14.22 52.40 4.85
CA LYS A 58 -12.85 51.92 5.07
C LYS A 58 -12.72 50.49 4.61
N GLU A 59 -11.70 50.23 3.80
CA GLU A 59 -11.34 48.88 3.37
C GLU A 59 -10.36 48.29 4.37
N GLU A 60 -10.75 47.17 4.99
CA GLU A 60 -9.88 46.41 5.89
C GLU A 60 -9.54 45.08 5.23
N VAL A 61 -8.24 44.79 5.12
CA VAL A 61 -7.77 43.49 4.63
C VAL A 61 -8.02 42.45 5.74
N VAL A 62 -8.93 41.53 5.48
CA VAL A 62 -9.29 40.45 6.43
C VAL A 62 -8.36 39.26 6.29
N GLN A 63 -7.80 39.06 5.09
CA GLN A 63 -6.82 38.02 4.81
C GLN A 63 -5.85 38.50 3.74
N GLU A 64 -4.54 38.39 4.01
CA GLU A 64 -3.52 38.70 3.03
C GLU A 64 -3.51 37.67 1.89
N GLY A 65 -3.13 38.12 0.70
CA GLY A 65 -2.94 37.23 -0.44
C GLY A 65 -1.75 36.30 -0.20
N TYR A 66 -1.87 35.04 -0.64
CA TYR A 66 -0.85 34.03 -0.44
C TYR A 66 -0.72 33.13 -1.67
N THR A 67 0.40 32.41 -1.77
CA THR A 67 0.63 31.42 -2.83
C THR A 67 0.60 30.03 -2.23
N GLU A 68 -0.14 29.12 -2.86
CA GLU A 68 -0.26 27.74 -2.42
C GLU A 68 0.06 26.78 -3.56
N LYS A 69 0.64 25.62 -3.21
CA LYS A 69 0.86 24.51 -4.14
C LYS A 69 -0.32 23.56 -4.07
N ILE A 70 -1.16 23.56 -5.11
CA ILE A 70 -2.33 22.70 -5.19
C ILE A 70 -2.07 21.53 -6.16
N ALA A 71 -2.66 20.37 -5.88
CA ALA A 71 -2.58 19.20 -6.76
C ALA A 71 -3.47 19.41 -7.99
N LYS A 72 -2.92 19.20 -9.19
CA LYS A 72 -3.67 19.40 -10.43
C LYS A 72 -4.66 18.25 -10.64
N LEU A 73 -5.95 18.58 -10.79
CA LEU A 73 -6.98 17.58 -11.09
C LEU A 73 -6.79 16.95 -12.47
N HIS A 74 -7.19 15.69 -12.59
CA HIS A 74 -7.26 15.02 -13.88
C HIS A 74 -8.50 15.50 -14.65
N GLU A 75 -8.42 15.54 -15.99
CA GLU A 75 -9.52 15.99 -16.86
C GLU A 75 -10.75 15.09 -16.74
N ASP A 76 -10.54 13.80 -16.49
CA ASP A 76 -11.60 12.81 -16.28
C ASP A 76 -12.18 12.81 -14.85
N TYR A 77 -11.67 13.66 -13.94
CA TYR A 77 -12.20 13.71 -12.59
C TYR A 77 -13.53 14.48 -12.56
N ASN A 78 -14.59 13.78 -12.15
CA ASN A 78 -15.90 14.36 -11.91
C ASN A 78 -16.16 14.50 -10.39
N PRO A 79 -16.28 15.72 -9.85
CA PRO A 79 -16.53 15.93 -8.41
C PRO A 79 -17.93 15.53 -7.96
N ASP A 80 -18.89 15.41 -8.90
CA ASP A 80 -20.27 15.02 -8.59
C ASP A 80 -20.47 13.50 -8.55
N GLU A 81 -19.46 12.73 -8.98
CA GLU A 81 -19.50 11.27 -8.93
C GLU A 81 -19.13 10.74 -7.55
N GLU A 82 -19.99 9.87 -7.00
CA GLU A 82 -19.71 9.17 -5.77
C GLU A 82 -18.64 8.09 -5.98
N TYR A 83 -17.62 8.09 -5.14
CA TYR A 83 -16.53 7.14 -5.19
C TYR A 83 -16.74 6.00 -4.19
N THR A 84 -16.77 4.75 -4.68
CA THR A 84 -16.72 3.55 -3.84
C THR A 84 -15.26 3.12 -3.61
N PRO A 85 -14.75 3.13 -2.36
CA PRO A 85 -13.38 2.73 -2.02
C PRO A 85 -13.07 1.29 -2.41
N ARG A 86 -11.79 0.98 -2.71
CA ARG A 86 -11.35 -0.37 -3.13
C ARG A 86 -11.76 -1.48 -2.17
N GLU A 87 -11.66 -1.22 -0.87
CA GLU A 87 -12.02 -2.19 0.18
C GLU A 87 -13.49 -2.60 0.15
N GLN A 88 -14.37 -1.80 -0.46
CA GLN A 88 -15.81 -2.05 -0.58
C GLN A 88 -16.17 -2.68 -1.93
N ARG A 89 -15.18 -2.98 -2.77
CA ARG A 89 -15.36 -3.51 -4.13
C ARG A 89 -14.82 -4.92 -4.23
N LYS A 90 -15.67 -5.84 -4.69
CA LYS A 90 -15.40 -7.29 -4.73
C LYS A 90 -14.25 -7.72 -5.63
N GLU A 91 -13.84 -6.88 -6.58
CA GLU A 91 -12.72 -7.14 -7.47
C GLU A 91 -11.35 -6.83 -6.86
N PHE A 92 -11.31 -6.27 -5.64
CA PHE A 92 -10.08 -5.98 -4.91
C PHE A 92 -9.98 -6.80 -3.63
N ASP A 93 -8.78 -7.32 -3.38
CA ASP A 93 -8.40 -7.98 -2.14
C ASP A 93 -7.03 -7.50 -1.68
N ALA A 94 -6.78 -7.58 -0.37
CA ALA A 94 -5.48 -7.24 0.19
C ALA A 94 -4.47 -8.36 -0.08
N VAL A 95 -3.39 -8.04 -0.76
CA VAL A 95 -2.32 -9.00 -1.09
C VAL A 95 -1.15 -8.85 -0.12
N GLY A 96 -0.89 -9.91 0.63
CA GLY A 96 0.25 -10.04 1.52
C GLY A 96 1.56 -10.22 0.73
N MET A 97 2.47 -9.28 0.90
CA MET A 97 3.77 -9.24 0.20
C MET A 97 4.97 -9.53 1.12
N LEU A 98 4.79 -9.36 2.43
CA LEU A 98 5.82 -9.55 3.45
C LEU A 98 5.17 -9.77 4.82
N GLY A 99 5.75 -10.64 5.64
CA GLY A 99 5.39 -10.80 7.05
C GLY A 99 5.10 -12.25 7.44
N LYS A 100 4.43 -12.43 8.57
CA LYS A 100 3.88 -13.72 8.99
C LYS A 100 2.44 -13.78 8.52
N ILE A 101 2.11 -14.78 7.69
CA ILE A 101 0.81 -14.85 7.04
C ILE A 101 0.20 -16.22 7.26
N LEU A 102 -1.09 -16.25 7.60
CA LEU A 102 -1.87 -17.48 7.65
C LEU A 102 -2.29 -17.85 6.24
N VAL A 103 -2.08 -19.11 5.87
CA VAL A 103 -2.45 -19.65 4.56
C VAL A 103 -3.18 -20.97 4.74
N GLN A 104 -4.11 -21.24 3.82
CA GLN A 104 -4.77 -22.53 3.75
C GLN A 104 -3.79 -23.57 3.22
N ASP A 105 -3.75 -24.73 3.87
CA ASP A 105 -2.90 -25.85 3.50
C ASP A 105 -3.69 -27.14 3.30
N ASP A 106 -3.13 -28.07 2.53
CA ASP A 106 -3.73 -29.37 2.23
C ASP A 106 -3.54 -30.42 3.36
N GLY A 107 -2.99 -29.99 4.50
CA GLY A 107 -2.66 -30.82 5.65
C GLY A 107 -1.27 -31.46 5.58
N THR A 108 -0.54 -31.33 4.47
CA THR A 108 0.80 -31.92 4.31
C THR A 108 1.92 -31.04 4.87
N CYS A 109 1.65 -29.76 5.15
CA CYS A 109 2.66 -28.84 5.65
C CYS A 109 3.14 -29.26 7.04
N VAL A 110 4.46 -29.22 7.26
CA VAL A 110 5.07 -29.60 8.54
C VAL A 110 5.73 -28.38 9.16
N VAL A 111 5.45 -28.15 10.44
CA VAL A 111 6.09 -27.07 11.23
C VAL A 111 7.61 -27.24 11.20
N GLY A 112 8.33 -26.16 10.88
CA GLY A 112 9.78 -26.22 10.68
C GLY A 112 10.19 -26.75 9.30
N GLY A 113 9.26 -27.24 8.48
CA GLY A 113 9.46 -27.54 7.07
C GLY A 113 9.26 -26.31 6.18
N TYR A 114 9.05 -26.56 4.89
CA TYR A 114 8.72 -25.54 3.90
C TYR A 114 7.46 -25.92 3.13
N CYS A 115 6.83 -24.91 2.54
CA CYS A 115 5.69 -25.09 1.66
C CYS A 115 5.78 -24.20 0.43
N LEU A 116 5.12 -24.65 -0.63
CA LEU A 116 4.83 -23.88 -1.84
C LEU A 116 3.34 -24.03 -2.15
N SER A 117 2.83 -23.13 -3.00
CA SER A 117 1.47 -23.26 -3.51
C SER A 117 1.42 -24.34 -4.58
N ASN A 118 0.40 -25.20 -4.54
CA ASN A 118 0.07 -26.11 -5.63
C ASN A 118 -0.68 -25.37 -6.77
N ASP A 119 -1.11 -26.11 -7.79
CA ASP A 119 -1.82 -25.53 -8.94
C ASP A 119 -3.20 -24.95 -8.60
N GLU A 120 -3.71 -25.21 -7.40
CA GLU A 120 -5.00 -24.74 -6.89
C GLU A 120 -4.86 -23.54 -5.93
N GLY A 121 -3.65 -23.06 -5.67
CA GLY A 121 -3.43 -21.95 -4.74
C GLY A 121 -3.25 -22.37 -3.27
N ILE A 122 -3.28 -23.67 -2.96
CA ILE A 122 -3.22 -24.21 -1.60
C ILE A 122 -1.76 -24.51 -1.22
N ALA A 123 -1.38 -24.19 0.02
CA ALA A 123 -0.04 -24.53 0.52
C ALA A 123 0.11 -26.05 0.67
N THR A 124 1.13 -26.61 0.02
CA THR A 124 1.53 -28.02 0.11
C THR A 124 2.97 -28.12 0.61
N ASN A 125 3.30 -29.24 1.25
CA ASN A 125 4.67 -29.58 1.62
C ASN A 125 5.60 -29.48 0.42
N ALA A 126 6.75 -28.84 0.62
CA ALA A 126 7.78 -28.73 -0.39
C ALA A 126 9.16 -28.78 0.24
N PRO A 127 10.19 -29.24 -0.49
CA PRO A 127 11.57 -29.24 0.02
C PRO A 127 12.14 -27.83 0.19
N THR A 128 11.55 -26.82 -0.46
CA THR A 128 11.96 -25.41 -0.42
C THR A 128 10.73 -24.51 -0.46
N GLY A 129 10.90 -23.19 -0.26
CA GLY A 129 9.82 -22.22 -0.34
C GLY A 129 9.65 -21.42 0.94
N TYR A 130 8.40 -21.22 1.36
CA TYR A 130 8.08 -20.46 2.55
C TYR A 130 8.22 -21.31 3.79
N LYS A 131 8.83 -20.76 4.84
CA LYS A 131 9.04 -21.48 6.10
C LYS A 131 7.71 -21.59 6.84
N VAL A 132 7.31 -22.82 7.17
CA VAL A 132 6.16 -23.06 8.04
C VAL A 132 6.58 -22.84 9.48
N MET A 133 5.96 -21.86 10.13
CA MET A 133 6.29 -21.45 11.50
C MET A 133 5.42 -22.16 12.54
N GLU A 134 4.13 -22.31 12.24
CA GLU A 134 3.12 -22.79 13.18
C GLU A 134 1.98 -23.45 12.41
N ARG A 135 1.36 -24.47 13.00
CA ARG A 135 0.09 -25.02 12.55
C ARG A 135 -0.99 -24.50 13.49
N VAL A 136 -1.92 -23.72 12.94
CA VAL A 136 -3.01 -23.09 13.70
C VAL A 136 -4.23 -24.01 13.71
N GLU A 137 -4.55 -24.61 12.56
CA GLU A 137 -5.65 -25.57 12.41
C GLU A 137 -5.24 -26.73 11.49
N LYS A 138 -6.16 -27.69 11.29
CA LYS A 138 -5.93 -28.84 10.39
C LYS A 138 -5.56 -28.41 8.96
N ASP A 139 -6.13 -27.32 8.49
CA ASP A 139 -5.98 -26.79 7.13
C ASP A 139 -5.45 -25.34 7.11
N ILE A 140 -4.87 -24.87 8.23
CA ILE A 140 -4.30 -23.52 8.33
C ILE A 140 -2.92 -23.57 8.97
N VAL A 141 -1.94 -23.01 8.26
CA VAL A 141 -0.57 -22.83 8.76
C VAL A 141 -0.14 -21.38 8.67
N MET A 142 0.76 -20.98 9.57
CA MET A 142 1.43 -19.69 9.52
C MET A 142 2.77 -19.83 8.83
N ILE A 143 3.01 -18.98 7.83
CA ILE A 143 4.26 -18.96 7.07
C ILE A 143 5.03 -17.66 7.26
N SER A 144 6.35 -17.74 7.20
CA SER A 144 7.22 -16.57 7.05
C SER A 144 7.32 -16.19 5.58
N PHE A 145 6.50 -15.23 5.17
CA PHE A 145 6.45 -14.71 3.82
C PHE A 145 7.46 -13.58 3.66
N HIS A 146 8.59 -13.85 3.02
CA HIS A 146 9.62 -12.84 2.73
C HIS A 146 10.31 -13.21 1.41
N GLN A 147 10.60 -12.23 0.55
CA GLN A 147 11.18 -12.45 -0.78
C GLN A 147 12.69 -12.67 -0.77
N SER A 148 13.21 -13.38 0.24
CA SER A 148 14.63 -13.64 0.35
C SER A 148 14.91 -15.08 -0.11
N ASN A 149 15.63 -15.21 -1.23
CA ASN A 149 16.18 -16.48 -1.71
C ASN A 149 17.46 -16.89 -0.93
N TRP A 150 17.78 -16.16 0.14
CA TRP A 150 18.95 -16.44 0.93
C TRP A 150 18.70 -17.72 1.71
N THR A 151 19.53 -18.72 1.48
CA THR A 151 19.50 -19.91 2.33
C THR A 151 19.85 -19.50 3.76
N GLN A 152 19.32 -20.19 4.75
CA GLN A 152 19.67 -19.97 6.16
C GLN A 152 21.19 -19.98 6.38
N GLU A 153 21.93 -20.75 5.56
CA GLU A 153 23.38 -20.77 5.57
C GLU A 153 24.03 -19.47 5.07
N GLN A 154 23.46 -18.83 4.04
CA GLN A 154 23.96 -17.53 3.59
C GLN A 154 23.61 -16.41 4.58
N LEU A 155 22.43 -16.45 5.21
CA LEU A 155 22.07 -15.53 6.29
C LEU A 155 23.00 -15.71 7.50
N ARG A 156 23.33 -16.96 7.85
CA ARG A 156 24.29 -17.27 8.93
C ARG A 156 25.70 -16.80 8.61
N LYS A 157 26.16 -16.94 7.36
CA LYS A 157 27.45 -16.39 6.90
C LYS A 157 27.48 -14.87 7.00
N LEU A 158 26.40 -14.19 6.61
CA LEU A 158 26.30 -12.73 6.72
C LEU A 158 26.29 -12.29 8.19
N TYR A 159 25.52 -12.96 9.06
CA TYR A 159 25.47 -12.65 10.49
C TYR A 159 26.85 -12.78 11.16
N ASN A 160 27.60 -13.83 10.82
CA ASN A 160 28.97 -14.00 11.32
C ASN A 160 29.94 -12.94 10.75
N LEU A 161 29.70 -12.44 9.53
CA LEU A 161 30.51 -11.36 8.94
C LEU A 161 30.28 -10.02 9.65
N ILE A 162 29.04 -9.73 10.06
CA ILE A 162 28.65 -8.47 10.68
C ILE A 162 28.90 -8.49 12.20
N GLY A 163 28.80 -9.65 12.84
CA GLY A 163 29.02 -9.84 14.29
C GLY A 163 30.48 -9.88 14.74
N THR A 164 31.43 -9.48 13.89
CA THR A 164 32.87 -9.39 14.22
C THR A 164 33.35 -7.93 14.30
N VAL A 165 32.49 -7.02 14.79
CA VAL A 165 32.86 -5.64 15.16
C VAL A 165 32.60 -5.44 16.64
#